data_AF-A0A2K1Z5Q9-F1
#
_entry.id   AF-A0A2K1Z5Q9-F1
#
_cell.length_a   1.000
_cell.length_b   1.000
_cell.length_c   1.000
_cell.angle_alpha   90.00
_cell.angle_beta   90.00
_cell.angle_gamma   90.00
#
_symmetry.space_group_name_H-M   'P 1'
#
loop_
_entity.id
_entity.type
_entity.pdbx_description
1 polymer ?
#
loop_
_entity_poly.entity_id
_entity_poly.type
_entity_poly.pdbx_seq_one_letter_code
_entity_poly.pdbx_strand_id
1 'polypeptide(L)'
;MGTAGTLDRFRNLPHKIAHQILLFISMGELARFRLVSKRCKRLCFTIPHLTFDNRTHRPIDPDRQIQHYLFLNRWMDLRQDDGIKISTLYLNRSFEGSYSYEEFYVGKLLSQAAGSEVEQLKIEVITRSDTAFELPVSVLKCEPLTILMLILTNQGIVRFPSLSSSYFYNSQTIKVRKCTSRV
;
A
#
# COMPACT_ATOMS: atom_id res chain seq x y z
N MET A 1 14.30 -1.57 -44.51
CA MET A 1 14.79 -2.27 -43.30
C MET A 1 14.38 -1.47 -42.08
N GLY A 2 13.33 -1.89 -41.37
CA GLY A 2 12.80 -1.19 -40.20
C GLY A 2 13.52 -1.65 -38.94
N THR A 3 14.13 -0.72 -38.21
CA THR A 3 14.73 -1.00 -36.91
C THR A 3 13.63 -1.28 -35.90
N ALA A 4 13.61 -2.49 -35.33
CA ALA A 4 12.78 -2.85 -34.19
C ALA A 4 13.32 -2.13 -32.94
N GLY A 5 13.18 -0.80 -32.90
CA GLY A 5 13.26 -0.06 -31.65
C GLY A 5 12.17 -0.59 -30.74
N THR A 6 12.53 -1.05 -29.55
CA THR A 6 11.60 -1.43 -28.48
C THR A 6 10.62 -0.28 -28.25
N LEU A 7 9.49 -0.33 -28.97
CA LEU A 7 8.51 0.73 -29.01
C LEU A 7 7.80 0.75 -27.67
N ASP A 8 8.05 1.81 -26.89
CA ASP A 8 7.25 2.14 -25.71
C ASP A 8 5.80 2.35 -26.16
N ARG A 9 4.99 1.28 -26.06
CA ARG A 9 3.57 1.27 -26.47
C ARG A 9 2.73 2.22 -25.61
N PHE A 10 3.23 2.65 -24.44
CA PHE A 10 2.58 3.63 -23.59
C PHE A 10 2.87 5.07 -23.99
N ARG A 11 3.80 5.30 -24.93
CA ARG A 11 4.17 6.65 -25.38
C ARG A 11 2.98 7.44 -25.92
N ASN A 12 2.10 6.78 -26.66
CA ASN A 12 0.95 7.40 -27.33
C ASN A 12 -0.35 7.29 -26.53
N LEU A 13 -0.36 6.55 -25.40
CA LEU A 13 -1.55 6.37 -24.57
C LEU A 13 -1.78 7.59 -23.66
N PRO A 14 -3.00 8.12 -23.55
CA PRO A 14 -3.36 9.12 -22.52
C PRO A 14 -3.05 8.62 -21.11
N HIS A 15 -2.65 9.53 -20.20
CA HIS A 15 -2.27 9.17 -18.82
C HIS A 15 -3.37 8.38 -18.10
N LYS A 16 -4.63 8.80 -18.24
CA LYS A 16 -5.78 8.11 -17.62
C LYS A 16 -5.90 6.64 -18.04
N ILE A 17 -5.74 6.36 -19.35
CA ILE A 17 -5.81 4.98 -19.86
C ILE A 17 -4.60 4.18 -19.40
N ALA A 18 -3.41 4.79 -19.43
CA ALA A 18 -2.21 4.14 -18.92
C ALA A 18 -2.37 3.77 -17.44
N HIS A 19 -2.84 4.68 -16.59
CA HIS A 19 -3.09 4.40 -15.18
C HIS A 19 -4.10 3.27 -14.98
N GLN A 20 -5.18 3.22 -15.78
CA GLN A 20 -6.15 2.11 -15.73
C GLN A 20 -5.50 0.77 -16.07
N ILE A 21 -4.63 0.70 -17.07
CA ILE A 21 -3.90 -0.53 -17.40
C ILE A 21 -2.98 -0.94 -16.23
N LEU A 22 -2.28 0.04 -15.64
CA LEU A 22 -1.35 -0.22 -14.54
C LEU A 22 -2.04 -0.74 -13.27
N LEU A 23 -3.37 -0.61 -13.13
CA LEU A 23 -4.12 -1.21 -12.02
C LEU A 23 -4.06 -2.74 -11.99
N PHE A 24 -3.89 -3.36 -13.16
CA PHE A 24 -3.88 -4.81 -13.31
C PHE A 24 -2.48 -5.42 -13.14
N ILE A 25 -1.48 -4.58 -12.86
CA ILE A 25 -0.08 -4.97 -12.83
C ILE A 25 0.40 -5.04 -11.37
N SER A 26 1.11 -6.10 -11.00
CA SER A 26 1.67 -6.24 -9.66
C SER A 26 2.78 -5.20 -9.40
N MET A 27 3.06 -4.90 -8.14
CA MET A 27 4.17 -3.97 -7.80
C MET A 27 5.54 -4.46 -8.30
N GLY A 28 5.77 -5.77 -8.35
CA GLY A 28 6.99 -6.33 -8.92
C GLY A 28 7.11 -6.06 -10.42
N GLU A 29 6.01 -6.17 -11.15
CA GLU A 29 5.96 -5.83 -12.57
C GLU A 29 6.01 -4.31 -12.80
N LEU A 30 5.38 -3.49 -11.95
CA LEU A 30 5.51 -2.03 -11.98
C LEU A 30 6.96 -1.58 -11.77
N ALA A 31 7.69 -2.28 -10.89
CA ALA A 31 9.12 -2.03 -10.67
C ALA A 31 9.96 -2.33 -11.92
N ARG A 32 9.59 -3.33 -12.72
CA ARG A 32 10.22 -3.60 -14.02
C ARG A 32 9.78 -2.60 -15.09
N PHE A 33 8.47 -2.32 -15.15
CA PHE A 33 7.86 -1.40 -16.12
C PHE A 33 8.45 0.01 -16.02
N ARG A 34 8.75 0.49 -14.80
CA ARG A 34 9.37 1.81 -14.60
C ARG A 34 10.74 1.96 -15.30
N LEU A 35 11.42 0.86 -15.59
CA LEU A 35 12.76 0.85 -16.22
C LEU A 35 12.69 0.96 -17.74
N VAL A 36 11.51 0.78 -18.35
CA VAL A 36 11.34 0.74 -19.81
C VAL A 36 11.58 2.11 -20.45
N SER A 37 11.09 3.18 -19.83
CA SER A 37 11.28 4.54 -20.35
C SER A 37 11.07 5.60 -19.26
N LYS A 38 11.53 6.84 -19.50
CA LYS A 38 11.27 7.98 -18.61
C LYS A 38 9.76 8.20 -18.40
N ARG A 39 8.94 7.93 -19.43
CA ARG A 39 7.48 8.04 -19.34
C ARG A 39 6.91 6.94 -18.45
N CYS A 40 7.34 5.69 -18.63
CA CYS A 40 6.90 4.58 -17.80
C CYS A 40 7.26 4.82 -16.33
N LYS A 41 8.48 5.32 -16.06
CA LYS A 41 8.88 5.74 -14.70
C LYS A 41 7.91 6.75 -14.10
N ARG A 42 7.56 7.80 -14.86
CA ARG A 42 6.61 8.84 -14.40
C ARG A 42 5.20 8.27 -14.20
N LEU A 43 4.74 7.38 -15.08
CA LEU A 43 3.43 6.74 -14.96
C LEU A 43 3.34 5.85 -13.71
N CYS A 44 4.36 5.04 -13.42
CA CYS A 44 4.44 4.29 -12.17
C CYS A 44 4.41 5.22 -10.96
N PHE A 45 5.12 6.35 -11.05
CA PHE A 45 5.24 7.30 -9.95
C PHE A 45 3.91 8.02 -9.67
N THR A 46 3.12 8.34 -10.69
CA THR A 46 1.85 9.08 -10.55
C THR A 46 0.60 8.20 -10.43
N ILE A 47 0.74 6.88 -10.33
CA ILE A 47 -0.43 5.98 -10.26
C ILE A 47 -1.19 6.22 -8.94
N PRO A 48 -2.50 6.53 -8.97
CA PRO A 48 -3.24 6.88 -7.76
C PRO A 48 -3.66 5.66 -6.92
N HIS A 49 -3.53 4.45 -7.46
CA HIS A 49 -3.90 3.21 -6.75
C HIS A 49 -2.66 2.36 -6.53
N LEU A 50 -2.39 2.04 -5.28
CA LEU A 50 -1.21 1.30 -4.85
C LEU A 50 -1.65 -0.03 -4.24
N THR A 51 -1.07 -1.12 -4.73
CA THR A 51 -1.30 -2.46 -4.19
C THR A 51 0.02 -3.05 -3.77
N PHE A 52 0.27 -3.16 -2.47
CA PHE A 52 1.42 -3.89 -1.99
C PHE A 52 0.97 -5.25 -1.45
N ASP A 53 1.34 -6.32 -2.16
CA ASP A 53 1.13 -7.70 -1.72
C ASP A 53 2.49 -8.37 -1.44
N ASN A 54 2.67 -8.89 -0.22
CA ASN A 54 3.88 -9.62 0.15
C ASN A 54 3.66 -11.14 0.31
N ARG A 55 2.44 -11.66 0.13
CA ARG A 55 2.16 -13.08 0.41
C ARG A 55 2.92 -14.02 -0.51
N THR A 56 3.10 -13.64 -1.77
CA THR A 56 3.71 -14.48 -2.80
C THR A 56 5.19 -14.18 -3.05
N HIS A 57 5.67 -13.00 -2.62
CA HIS A 57 6.99 -12.48 -2.98
C HIS A 57 7.78 -11.90 -1.80
N ARG A 58 7.53 -12.37 -0.57
CA ARG A 58 8.34 -11.99 0.60
C ARG A 58 9.78 -12.49 0.40
N PRO A 59 10.80 -11.61 0.41
CA PRO A 59 12.19 -12.05 0.43
C PRO A 59 12.42 -12.95 1.65
N ILE A 60 13.05 -14.10 1.49
CA ILE A 60 13.35 -15.00 2.62
C ILE A 60 14.37 -14.34 3.56
N ASP A 61 15.31 -13.60 2.97
CA ASP A 61 16.39 -12.90 3.66
C ASP A 61 15.90 -11.64 4.41
N PRO A 62 16.12 -11.52 5.73
CA PRO A 62 15.67 -10.38 6.53
C PRO A 62 16.22 -9.03 6.08
N ASP A 63 17.48 -8.96 5.65
CA ASP A 63 18.10 -7.70 5.21
C ASP A 63 17.43 -7.20 3.93
N ARG A 64 17.13 -8.10 2.98
CA ARG A 64 16.35 -7.78 1.78
C ARG A 64 14.91 -7.38 2.11
N GLN A 65 14.29 -7.94 3.15
CA GLN A 65 12.97 -7.49 3.62
C GLN A 65 13.05 -6.03 4.10
N ILE A 66 14.03 -5.71 4.95
CA ILE A 66 14.24 -4.34 5.46
C ILE A 66 14.50 -3.37 4.30
N GLN A 67 15.38 -3.71 3.36
CA GLN A 67 15.67 -2.89 2.19
C GLN A 67 14.41 -2.66 1.33
N HIS A 68 13.57 -3.67 1.18
CA HIS A 68 12.30 -3.53 0.48
C HIS A 68 11.38 -2.52 1.18
N TYR A 69 11.23 -2.60 2.51
CA TYR A 69 10.43 -1.64 3.27
C TYR A 69 10.99 -0.22 3.23
N LEU A 70 12.32 -0.07 3.34
CA LEU A 70 12.97 1.25 3.22
C LEU A 70 12.74 1.85 1.83
N PHE A 71 12.82 1.04 0.79
CA PHE A 71 12.51 1.46 -0.57
C PHE A 71 11.05 1.92 -0.71
N LEU A 72 10.08 1.14 -0.19
CA LEU A 72 8.66 1.51 -0.25
C LEU A 72 8.37 2.81 0.51
N ASN A 73 8.88 2.94 1.73
CA ASN A 73 8.69 4.15 2.52
C ASN A 73 9.32 5.37 1.84
N ARG A 74 10.55 5.24 1.32
CA ARG A 74 11.19 6.33 0.55
C ARG A 74 10.41 6.69 -0.71
N TRP A 75 9.83 5.69 -1.37
CA TRP A 75 9.00 5.94 -2.55
C TRP A 75 7.73 6.72 -2.22
N MET A 76 7.10 6.40 -1.09
CA MET A 76 5.94 7.13 -0.56
C MET A 76 6.31 8.55 -0.15
N ASP A 77 7.42 8.74 0.57
CA ASP A 77 7.95 10.06 0.97
C ASP A 77 8.11 10.95 -0.28
N LEU A 78 8.78 10.45 -1.33
CA LEU A 78 8.96 11.20 -2.58
C LEU A 78 7.64 11.57 -3.27
N ARG A 79 6.64 10.69 -3.23
CA ARG A 79 5.32 11.00 -3.82
C ARG A 79 4.62 12.10 -3.02
N GLN A 80 4.75 12.06 -1.70
CA GLN A 80 4.16 13.06 -0.81
C GLN A 80 4.82 14.42 -1.01
N ASP A 81 6.15 14.46 -1.11
CA ASP A 81 6.93 15.67 -1.41
C ASP A 81 6.51 16.32 -2.74
N ASP A 82 6.23 15.49 -3.77
CA ASP A 82 5.75 15.92 -5.08
C ASP A 82 4.23 16.19 -5.12
N GLY A 83 3.53 16.13 -3.97
CA GLY A 83 2.08 16.40 -3.87
C GLY A 83 1.20 15.37 -4.59
N ILE A 84 1.70 14.16 -4.83
CA ILE A 84 0.98 13.12 -5.56
C ILE A 84 0.03 12.38 -4.62
N LYS A 85 -1.26 12.64 -4.81
CA LYS A 85 -2.33 11.98 -4.06
C LYS A 85 -2.35 10.47 -4.28
N ILE A 86 -2.84 9.76 -3.27
CA ILE A 86 -3.16 8.34 -3.33
C ILE A 86 -4.67 8.25 -3.19
N SER A 87 -5.39 7.67 -4.15
CA SER A 87 -6.84 7.44 -3.99
C SER A 87 -7.08 6.11 -3.27
N THR A 88 -6.33 5.07 -3.62
CA THR A 88 -6.51 3.74 -3.02
C THR A 88 -5.19 3.12 -2.60
N LEU A 89 -5.15 2.56 -1.41
CA LEU A 89 -4.07 1.74 -0.92
C LEU A 89 -4.62 0.36 -0.50
N TYR A 90 -4.12 -0.69 -1.14
CA TYR A 90 -4.31 -2.07 -0.70
C TYR A 90 -3.00 -2.63 -0.15
N LEU A 91 -3.05 -3.10 1.09
CA LEU A 91 -1.97 -3.80 1.75
C LEU A 91 -2.40 -5.22 2.04
N ASN A 92 -1.62 -6.19 1.57
CA ASN A 92 -1.73 -7.59 1.95
C ASN A 92 -0.41 -8.03 2.60
N ARG A 93 -0.46 -8.35 3.89
CA ARG A 93 0.73 -8.61 4.71
C ARG A 93 0.56 -9.82 5.61
N SER A 94 1.62 -10.61 5.70
CA SER A 94 1.81 -11.58 6.80
C SER A 94 2.87 -11.07 7.78
N PHE A 95 2.47 -10.91 9.04
CA PHE A 95 3.32 -10.69 10.21
C PHE A 95 3.67 -12.01 10.93
N GLU A 96 3.52 -13.16 10.26
CA GLU A 96 3.86 -14.46 10.87
C GLU A 96 5.37 -14.60 11.13
N GLY A 97 6.19 -13.89 10.35
CA GLY A 97 7.63 -13.76 10.57
C GLY A 97 7.92 -13.01 11.88
N SER A 98 8.85 -13.54 12.67
CA SER A 98 9.19 -13.13 14.05
C SER A 98 9.77 -11.70 14.22
N TYR A 99 9.48 -10.76 13.32
CA TYR A 99 10.22 -9.50 13.21
C TYR A 99 9.37 -8.28 13.52
N SER A 100 9.66 -7.63 14.64
CA SER A 100 9.02 -6.39 15.12
C SER A 100 9.11 -5.21 14.14
N TYR A 101 10.07 -5.22 13.20
CA TYR A 101 10.23 -4.11 12.25
C TYR A 101 9.13 -4.03 11.19
N GLU A 102 8.44 -5.14 10.87
CA GLU A 102 7.41 -5.13 9.82
C GLU A 102 6.21 -4.27 10.21
N GLU A 103 5.78 -4.38 11.46
CA GLU A 103 4.69 -3.57 12.01
C GLU A 103 5.05 -2.07 11.96
N PHE A 104 6.28 -1.72 12.35
CA PHE A 104 6.78 -0.34 12.28
C PHE A 104 6.72 0.21 10.84
N TYR A 105 7.24 -0.53 9.86
CA TYR A 105 7.25 -0.07 8.47
C TYR A 105 5.85 0.00 7.86
N VAL A 106 4.96 -0.93 8.19
CA VAL A 106 3.55 -0.87 7.77
C VAL A 106 2.85 0.34 8.40
N GLY A 107 3.06 0.58 9.70
CA GLY A 107 2.52 1.76 10.39
C GLY A 107 3.01 3.08 9.78
N LYS A 108 4.31 3.17 9.42
CA LYS A 108 4.86 4.32 8.69
C LYS A 108 4.17 4.50 7.34
N LEU A 109 4.05 3.42 6.55
CA LEU A 109 3.45 3.47 5.22
C LEU A 109 1.97 3.90 5.25
N LEU A 110 1.22 3.42 6.24
CA LEU A 110 -0.16 3.86 6.50
C LEU A 110 -0.24 5.35 6.85
N SER A 111 0.71 5.85 7.65
CA SER A 111 0.76 7.27 8.00
C SER A 111 1.08 8.15 6.80
N GLN A 112 1.99 7.71 5.92
CA GLN A 112 2.30 8.40 4.67
C GLN A 112 1.09 8.41 3.72
N ALA A 113 0.36 7.29 3.63
CA ALA A 113 -0.85 7.21 2.82
C ALA A 113 -1.94 8.17 3.33
N ALA A 114 -2.16 8.21 4.65
CA ALA A 114 -3.07 9.17 5.28
C ALA A 114 -2.67 10.62 4.99
N GLY A 115 -1.37 10.93 5.08
CA GLY A 115 -0.81 12.24 4.74
C GLY A 115 -0.85 12.58 3.24
N SER A 116 -1.12 11.59 2.38
CA SER A 116 -1.33 11.76 0.93
C SER A 116 -2.82 11.81 0.56
N GLU A 117 -3.70 12.07 1.53
CA GLU A 117 -5.14 12.21 1.36
C GLU A 117 -5.84 10.95 0.82
N VAL A 118 -5.48 9.78 1.36
CA VAL A 118 -6.05 8.51 0.89
C VAL A 118 -7.56 8.39 1.13
N GLU A 119 -8.29 8.05 0.06
CA GLU A 119 -9.75 7.90 0.10
C GLU A 119 -10.17 6.48 0.52
N GLN A 120 -9.41 5.48 0.08
CA GLN A 120 -9.74 4.08 0.31
C GLN A 120 -8.52 3.30 0.80
N LEU A 121 -8.67 2.72 1.98
CA LEU A 121 -7.63 1.91 2.61
C LEU A 121 -8.17 0.50 2.87
N LYS A 122 -7.56 -0.48 2.21
CA LYS A 122 -7.82 -1.91 2.45
C LYS A 122 -6.56 -2.54 3.02
N ILE A 123 -6.68 -3.11 4.21
CA ILE A 123 -5.58 -3.78 4.89
C ILE A 123 -6.02 -5.21 5.17
N GLU A 124 -5.25 -6.15 4.63
CA GLU A 124 -5.34 -7.56 4.92
C GLU A 124 -4.08 -7.98 5.67
N VAL A 125 -4.28 -8.42 6.90
CA VAL A 125 -3.19 -8.80 7.79
C VAL A 125 -3.38 -10.23 8.27
N ILE A 126 -2.33 -11.03 8.10
CA ILE A 126 -2.13 -12.27 8.83
C ILE A 126 -1.27 -11.95 10.03
N THR A 127 -1.84 -12.02 11.22
CA THR A 127 -1.12 -11.83 12.48
C THR A 127 -0.75 -13.18 13.08
N ARG A 128 0.12 -13.16 14.09
CA ARG A 128 0.31 -14.31 14.98
C ARG A 128 -0.81 -14.35 16.01
N SER A 129 -1.10 -15.53 16.56
CA SER A 129 -2.14 -15.76 17.55
C SER A 129 -1.70 -15.26 18.93
N ASP A 130 -1.57 -13.94 19.11
CA ASP A 130 -1.15 -13.26 20.35
C ASP A 130 -0.73 -11.79 20.10
N THR A 131 -0.38 -11.43 18.86
CA THR A 131 0.04 -10.06 18.54
C THR A 131 -1.13 -9.15 18.18
N ALA A 132 -0.97 -7.87 18.53
CA ALA A 132 -1.93 -6.83 18.20
C ALA A 132 -1.27 -5.78 17.30
N PHE A 133 -1.85 -5.55 16.12
CA PHE A 133 -1.42 -4.48 15.23
C PHE A 133 -2.07 -3.16 15.64
N GLU A 134 -1.28 -2.14 15.94
CA GLU A 134 -1.78 -0.80 16.25
C GLU A 134 -1.98 0.03 14.97
N LEU A 135 -3.23 0.42 14.72
CA LEU A 135 -3.56 1.28 13.58
C LEU A 135 -3.05 2.71 13.86
N PRO A 136 -2.31 3.35 12.94
CA PRO A 136 -1.85 4.72 13.16
C PRO A 136 -3.00 5.72 13.31
N VAL A 137 -2.87 6.65 14.26
CA VAL A 137 -3.86 7.73 14.52
C VAL A 137 -4.10 8.58 13.27
N SER A 138 -3.07 8.78 12.45
CA SER A 138 -3.12 9.51 11.17
C SER A 138 -4.19 8.95 10.22
N VAL A 139 -4.40 7.63 10.20
CA VAL A 139 -5.43 6.98 9.37
C VAL A 139 -6.83 7.39 9.82
N LEU A 140 -7.07 7.41 11.14
CA LEU A 140 -8.38 7.80 11.69
C LEU A 140 -8.67 9.30 11.50
N LYS A 141 -7.62 10.13 11.46
CA LYS A 141 -7.71 11.58 11.21
C LYS A 141 -7.73 11.96 9.73
N CYS A 142 -7.60 10.99 8.83
CA CYS A 142 -7.59 11.26 7.39
C CYS A 142 -8.99 11.68 6.92
N GLU A 143 -9.18 12.98 6.68
CA GLU A 143 -10.47 13.57 6.30
C GLU A 143 -11.06 12.96 5.00
N PRO A 144 -10.27 12.73 3.94
CA PRO A 144 -10.78 12.16 2.68
C PRO A 144 -11.08 10.67 2.75
N LEU A 145 -10.69 9.98 3.82
CA LEU A 145 -10.87 8.54 3.94
C LEU A 145 -12.37 8.22 4.02
N THR A 146 -12.87 7.50 3.02
CA THR A 146 -14.28 7.07 2.92
C THR A 146 -14.43 5.59 3.27
N ILE A 147 -13.43 4.78 2.93
CA ILE A 147 -13.45 3.33 3.13
C ILE A 147 -12.22 2.89 3.90
N LEU A 148 -12.45 2.33 5.09
CA LEU A 148 -11.45 1.56 5.84
C LEU A 148 -11.91 0.11 5.91
N MET A 149 -11.20 -0.78 5.22
CA MET A 149 -11.46 -2.21 5.24
C MET A 149 -10.31 -2.94 5.93
N LEU A 150 -10.63 -3.62 7.04
CA LEU A 150 -9.67 -4.43 7.80
C LEU A 150 -10.07 -5.90 7.70
N ILE A 151 -9.17 -6.72 7.16
CA ILE A 151 -9.32 -8.17 7.05
C ILE A 151 -8.25 -8.80 7.93
N LEU A 152 -8.69 -9.51 8.96
CA LEU A 152 -7.82 -10.16 9.93
C LEU A 152 -7.99 -11.67 9.86
N THR A 153 -6.87 -12.37 9.91
CA THR A 153 -6.78 -13.84 9.93
C THR A 153 -6.01 -14.30 11.17
N ASN A 154 -6.05 -15.59 11.52
CA ASN A 154 -5.35 -16.17 12.68
C ASN A 154 -5.67 -15.54 14.06
N GLN A 155 -6.93 -15.14 14.28
CA GLN A 155 -7.39 -14.47 15.51
C GLN A 155 -6.72 -13.12 15.80
N GLY A 156 -6.17 -12.47 14.77
CA GLY A 156 -5.51 -11.19 14.91
C GLY A 156 -6.32 -10.10 15.57
N ILE A 157 -5.62 -9.30 16.37
CA ILE A 157 -6.17 -8.15 17.06
C ILE A 157 -5.66 -6.90 16.35
N VAL A 158 -6.56 -5.99 16.00
CA VAL A 158 -6.20 -4.62 15.65
C VAL A 158 -6.59 -3.70 16.79
N ARG A 159 -5.59 -3.00 17.33
CA ARG A 159 -5.80 -1.95 18.33
C ARG A 159 -6.04 -0.64 17.60
N PHE A 160 -7.19 -0.06 17.87
CA PHE A 160 -7.45 1.32 17.54
C PHE A 160 -6.81 2.18 18.62
N PRO A 161 -6.04 3.21 18.25
CA PRO A 161 -5.47 4.12 19.22
C PRO A 161 -6.61 4.79 19.98
N SER A 162 -6.54 4.80 21.30
CA SER A 162 -7.53 5.44 22.16
C SER A 162 -7.59 6.94 21.82
N LEU A 163 -8.71 7.38 21.24
CA LEU A 163 -8.97 8.78 20.93
C LEU A 163 -9.34 9.51 22.23
N SER A 164 -8.35 9.88 23.04
CA SER A 164 -8.60 10.63 24.27
C SER A 164 -9.15 12.05 24.02
N SER A 165 -9.11 12.54 22.77
CA SER A 165 -9.78 13.77 22.34
C SER A 165 -9.73 13.87 20.80
N SER A 166 -10.69 13.30 20.09
CA SER A 166 -11.13 13.77 18.75
C SER A 166 -12.34 12.97 18.28
N TYR A 167 -13.40 13.68 17.94
CA TYR A 167 -14.60 13.12 17.33
C TYR A 167 -14.27 12.52 15.96
N PHE A 168 -14.92 11.41 15.60
CA PHE A 168 -14.93 10.91 14.23
C PHE A 168 -15.65 11.95 13.37
N TYR A 169 -14.90 12.82 12.69
CA TYR A 169 -15.52 13.99 12.05
C TYR A 169 -16.19 13.72 10.71
N ASN A 170 -16.10 12.52 10.12
CA ASN A 170 -16.73 12.22 8.82
C ASN A 170 -17.35 10.83 8.78
N SER A 171 -18.25 10.62 7.81
CA SER A 171 -18.97 9.38 7.48
C SER A 171 -18.06 8.25 6.97
N GLN A 172 -17.06 7.88 7.76
CA GLN A 172 -16.16 6.78 7.48
C GLN A 172 -16.89 5.45 7.64
N THR A 173 -16.94 4.65 6.58
CA THR A 173 -17.45 3.29 6.68
C THR A 173 -16.31 2.37 7.08
N ILE A 174 -16.28 1.98 8.36
CA ILE A 174 -15.34 0.98 8.88
C ILE A 174 -15.94 -0.41 8.66
N LYS A 175 -15.37 -1.18 7.72
CA LYS A 175 -15.73 -2.58 7.49
C LYS A 175 -14.65 -3.47 8.10
N VAL A 176 -14.94 -4.02 9.27
CA VAL A 176 -14.13 -5.09 9.87
C VAL A 176 -14.69 -6.43 9.43
N ARG A 177 -13.88 -7.25 8.77
CA ARG A 177 -14.22 -8.64 8.45
C ARG A 177 -13.24 -9.58 9.15
N LYS A 178 -13.77 -10.44 10.01
CA LYS A 178 -13.04 -11.56 10.58
C LYS A 178 -13.13 -12.73 9.59
N CYS A 179 -11.99 -13.16 9.04
CA CYS A 179 -11.92 -14.35 8.20
C CYS A 179 -11.43 -15.53 9.04
N THR A 180 -12.32 -16.48 9.34
CA THR A 180 -11.92 -17.79 9.87
C THR A 180 -11.50 -18.66 8.70
N SER A 181 -10.19 -18.88 8.54
CA SER A 181 -9.70 -19.97 7.69
C SER A 181 -10.17 -21.29 8.32
N ARG A 182 -11.04 -22.01 7.61
CA ARG A 182 -11.22 -23.44 7.85
C ARG A 182 -10.04 -24.12 7.19
N VAL A 183 -9.12 -24.64 8.00
CA VAL A 183 -8.20 -25.71 7.59
C VAL A 183 -9.01 -27.00 7.56
#